data_AF-A0A1W1XF30-F1
#
_entry.id   AF-A0A1W1XF30-F1
#
_cell.length_a   1.000
_cell.length_b   1.000
_cell.length_c   1.000
_cell.angle_alpha   90.00
_cell.angle_beta   90.00
_cell.angle_gamma   90.00
#
_symmetry.space_group_name_H-M   'P 1'
#
loop_
_entity.id
_entity.type
_entity.pdbx_description
1 polymer ?
#
loop_
_entity_poly.entity_id
_entity_poly.type
_entity_poly.pdbx_seq_one_letter_code
_entity_poly.pdbx_strand_id
1 'polypeptide(L)'
;MSRPAEDFTCTQCDFRGSSLSMQIRRVYQVGAHHIRVRVRLAWCQACASVTAAEELPTPADLKALVAKYAKQRSERAAAREAAYRQRTWVQRLFRLKPVIIWPEDHFILWSEEHMEAEITDLRRLVAAMQQRQSTPRCLTCGSTQTAPFHFGLYEETPEGSMPTGFMHPGCGGMLQVRKSDFRFFLRRRIHEFSIEGEALPPAQR
;
A
#
# COMPACT_ATOMS: atom_id res chain seq x y z
N MET A 1 13.42 -6.36 6.40
CA MET A 1 12.53 -5.99 7.52
C MET A 1 11.33 -6.92 7.49
N SER A 2 11.15 -7.73 8.52
CA SER A 2 9.96 -8.56 8.71
C SER A 2 8.77 -7.64 8.96
N ARG A 3 7.74 -7.68 8.11
CA ARG A 3 6.46 -7.08 8.47
C ARG A 3 5.75 -8.05 9.40
N PRO A 4 5.24 -7.59 10.54
CA PRO A 4 4.44 -8.45 11.39
C PRO A 4 3.10 -8.73 10.69
N ALA A 5 2.59 -9.95 10.89
CA ALA A 5 1.29 -10.36 10.38
C ALA A 5 0.24 -10.22 11.48
N GLU A 6 -1.02 -10.23 11.08
CA GLU A 6 -2.16 -10.37 11.98
C GLU A 6 -2.82 -11.73 11.77
N ASP A 7 -3.34 -12.28 12.86
CA ASP A 7 -4.18 -13.47 12.86
C ASP A 7 -5.64 -13.05 13.01
N PHE A 8 -6.54 -13.71 12.28
CA PHE A 8 -7.99 -13.49 12.35
C PHE A 8 -8.71 -14.74 12.88
N THR A 9 -9.72 -14.55 13.74
CA THR A 9 -10.54 -15.63 14.31
C THR A 9 -12.04 -15.28 14.32
N CYS A 10 -12.98 -16.25 14.20
CA CYS A 10 -14.43 -16.01 14.43
C CYS A 10 -14.77 -16.24 15.92
N THR A 11 -15.67 -15.44 16.50
CA THR A 11 -16.17 -15.64 17.88
C THR A 11 -17.14 -16.83 18.04
N GLN A 12 -17.61 -17.42 16.94
CA GLN A 12 -18.68 -18.44 16.92
C GLN A 12 -18.28 -19.73 16.18
N CYS A 13 -17.13 -19.79 15.52
CA CYS A 13 -16.63 -21.00 14.89
C CYS A 13 -15.10 -21.04 14.89
N ASP A 14 -14.53 -22.19 14.55
CA ASP A 14 -13.08 -22.43 14.57
C ASP A 14 -12.31 -21.81 13.38
N PHE A 15 -12.91 -20.81 12.69
CA PHE A 15 -12.24 -20.12 11.60
C PHE A 15 -10.93 -19.47 12.08
N ARG A 16 -9.87 -19.66 11.29
CA ARG A 16 -8.56 -19.00 11.45
C ARG A 16 -8.07 -18.48 10.10
N GLY A 17 -7.62 -17.22 10.07
CA GLY A 17 -7.07 -16.56 8.89
C GLY A 17 -5.83 -15.72 9.24
N SER A 18 -5.16 -15.18 8.22
CA SER A 18 -3.98 -14.34 8.43
C SER A 18 -3.81 -13.26 7.35
N SER A 19 -3.26 -12.10 7.73
CA SER A 19 -2.88 -11.03 6.79
C SER A 19 -1.57 -11.28 6.05
N LEU A 20 -0.95 -12.46 6.16
CA LEU A 20 0.29 -12.79 5.42
C LEU A 20 0.16 -12.58 3.91
N SER A 21 -1.03 -12.80 3.35
CA SER A 21 -1.29 -12.54 1.94
C SER A 21 -1.02 -11.07 1.57
N MET A 22 -1.18 -10.10 2.47
CA MET A 22 -0.92 -8.68 2.23
C MET A 22 0.58 -8.35 2.06
N GLN A 23 1.46 -9.25 2.52
CA GLN A 23 2.91 -9.02 2.48
C GLN A 23 3.56 -9.41 1.15
N ILE A 24 2.84 -10.14 0.30
CA ILE A 24 3.33 -10.58 -1.00
C ILE A 24 3.40 -9.40 -1.98
N ARG A 25 4.53 -9.25 -2.69
CA ARG A 25 4.70 -8.21 -3.70
C ARG A 25 3.93 -8.59 -4.96
N ARG A 26 3.05 -7.69 -5.41
CA ARG A 26 2.19 -7.87 -6.58
C ARG A 26 2.31 -6.69 -7.53
N VAL A 27 2.38 -6.97 -8.81
CA VAL A 27 2.50 -5.94 -9.86
C VAL A 27 1.55 -6.24 -11.01
N TYR A 28 0.97 -5.19 -11.58
CA TYR A 28 0.32 -5.24 -12.87
C TYR A 28 1.36 -5.10 -13.98
N GLN A 29 1.19 -5.85 -15.06
CA GLN A 29 1.88 -5.61 -16.31
C GLN A 29 1.07 -4.60 -17.14
N VAL A 30 1.61 -3.39 -17.32
CA VAL A 30 1.00 -2.31 -18.12
C VAL A 30 1.96 -1.95 -19.25
N GLY A 31 1.77 -2.55 -20.42
CA GLY A 31 2.73 -2.49 -21.52
C GLY A 31 4.07 -3.09 -21.10
N ALA A 32 5.15 -2.29 -21.17
CA ALA A 32 6.49 -2.68 -20.75
C ALA A 32 6.78 -2.41 -19.25
N HIS A 33 5.80 -1.91 -18.49
CA HIS A 33 6.01 -1.49 -17.11
C HIS A 33 5.36 -2.45 -16.10
N HIS A 34 6.03 -2.62 -14.96
CA HIS A 34 5.50 -3.34 -13.80
C HIS A 34 5.11 -2.36 -12.70
N ILE A 35 3.82 -2.13 -12.55
CA ILE A 35 3.29 -1.14 -11.61
C ILE A 35 2.72 -1.86 -10.40
N ARG A 36 3.06 -1.42 -9.19
CA ARG A 36 2.60 -2.07 -7.95
C ARG A 36 1.08 -2.09 -7.86
N VAL A 37 0.51 -3.26 -7.56
CA VAL A 37 -0.91 -3.42 -7.26
C VAL A 37 -1.17 -2.83 -5.87
N ARG A 38 -2.18 -1.95 -5.77
CA ARG A 38 -2.74 -1.54 -4.47
C ARG A 38 -3.63 -2.67 -3.97
N VAL A 39 -3.46 -3.00 -2.69
CA VAL A 39 -4.10 -4.15 -2.07
C VAL A 39 -4.85 -3.68 -0.84
N ARG A 40 -6.03 -4.23 -0.65
CA ARG A 40 -6.85 -4.06 0.55
C ARG A 40 -7.18 -5.41 1.16
N LEU A 41 -7.43 -5.40 2.46
CA LEU A 41 -7.91 -6.57 3.17
C LEU A 41 -9.37 -6.84 2.79
N ALA A 42 -9.71 -8.09 2.52
CA ALA A 42 -11.06 -8.48 2.18
C ALA A 42 -11.35 -9.93 2.59
N TRP A 43 -12.62 -10.24 2.78
CA TRP A 43 -13.10 -11.61 2.80
C TRP A 43 -13.36 -12.07 1.37
N CYS A 44 -12.80 -13.21 0.94
CA CYS A 44 -13.13 -13.81 -0.34
C CYS A 44 -14.01 -15.04 -0.15
N GLN A 45 -15.18 -15.05 -0.80
CA GLN A 45 -16.12 -16.16 -0.68
C GLN A 45 -15.57 -17.47 -1.24
N ALA A 46 -14.87 -17.41 -2.38
CA ALA A 46 -14.27 -18.60 -3.00
C ALA A 46 -13.12 -19.19 -2.16
N CYS A 47 -12.33 -18.34 -1.50
CA CYS A 47 -11.28 -18.81 -0.58
C CYS A 47 -11.83 -19.20 0.79
N ALA A 48 -13.06 -18.79 1.13
CA ALA A 48 -13.61 -18.83 2.48
C ALA A 48 -12.62 -18.32 3.54
N SER A 49 -11.92 -17.22 3.23
CA SER A 49 -10.85 -16.69 4.10
C SER A 49 -10.59 -15.20 3.88
N VAL A 50 -9.87 -14.62 4.84
CA VAL A 50 -9.31 -13.27 4.78
C VAL A 50 -8.13 -13.26 3.81
N THR A 51 -8.14 -12.35 2.85
CA THR A 51 -7.19 -12.30 1.75
C THR A 51 -6.86 -10.87 1.32
N ALA A 52 -5.82 -10.73 0.50
CA ALA A 52 -5.54 -9.51 -0.23
C ALA A 52 -6.42 -9.47 -1.48
N ALA A 53 -7.24 -8.43 -1.61
CA ALA A 53 -7.99 -8.12 -2.82
C ALA A 53 -7.42 -6.86 -3.49
N GLU A 54 -7.65 -6.75 -4.80
CA GLU A 54 -7.31 -5.55 -5.55
C GLU A 54 -8.05 -4.33 -4.98
N GLU A 55 -7.32 -3.22 -4.92
CA GLU A 55 -7.87 -1.89 -4.74
C GLU A 55 -7.54 -1.10 -6.02
N LEU A 56 -8.57 -0.79 -6.81
CA LEU A 56 -8.36 -0.13 -8.10
C LEU A 56 -8.19 1.38 -7.88
N PRO A 57 -7.14 2.01 -8.45
CA PRO A 57 -6.96 3.44 -8.33
C PRO A 57 -8.03 4.21 -9.09
N THR A 58 -8.42 5.35 -8.55
CA THR A 58 -9.38 6.26 -9.17
C THR A 58 -8.68 7.51 -9.73
N PRO A 59 -9.33 8.25 -10.65
CA PRO A 59 -8.86 9.59 -11.04
C PRO A 59 -8.75 10.55 -9.85
N ALA A 60 -9.57 10.38 -8.81
CA ALA A 60 -9.49 11.16 -7.58
C ALA A 60 -8.18 10.88 -6.83
N ASP A 61 -7.71 9.64 -6.79
CA ASP A 61 -6.43 9.28 -6.15
C ASP A 61 -5.26 9.94 -6.86
N LEU A 62 -5.28 9.99 -8.19
CA LEU A 62 -4.24 10.67 -8.97
C LEU A 62 -4.24 12.18 -8.68
N LYS A 63 -5.42 12.80 -8.64
CA LYS A 63 -5.55 14.22 -8.28
C LYS A 63 -5.03 14.49 -6.86
N ALA A 64 -5.38 13.64 -5.91
CA ALA A 64 -4.93 13.74 -4.53
C ALA A 64 -3.41 13.60 -4.41
N LEU A 65 -2.81 12.64 -5.13
CA LEU A 65 -1.36 12.44 -5.14
C LEU A 65 -0.61 13.65 -5.73
N VAL A 66 -1.09 14.17 -6.86
CA VAL A 66 -0.51 15.37 -7.49
C VAL A 66 -0.61 16.57 -6.55
N ALA A 67 -1.75 16.79 -5.92
CA ALA A 67 -1.93 17.87 -4.95
C ALA A 67 -1.00 17.72 -3.74
N LYS A 68 -0.85 16.49 -3.22
CA LYS A 68 0.06 16.16 -2.12
C LYS A 68 1.50 16.55 -2.48
N TYR A 69 2.01 16.11 -3.63
CA TYR A 69 3.39 16.44 -4.02
C TYR A 69 3.58 17.89 -4.42
N ALA A 70 2.56 18.56 -4.98
CA ALA A 70 2.62 20.00 -5.21
C ALA A 70 2.76 20.78 -3.89
N LYS A 71 1.99 20.40 -2.87
CA LYS A 71 2.10 20.99 -1.51
C LYS A 71 3.47 20.70 -0.89
N GLN A 72 3.97 19.47 -0.96
CA GLN A 72 5.31 19.15 -0.45
C GLN A 72 6.41 19.93 -1.16
N ARG A 73 6.30 20.13 -2.49
CA ARG A 73 7.25 20.96 -3.24
C ARG A 73 7.22 22.41 -2.79
N SER A 74 6.03 23.01 -2.60
CA SER A 74 5.92 24.40 -2.15
C SER A 74 6.45 24.59 -0.73
N GLU A 75 6.16 23.67 0.19
CA GLU A 75 6.69 23.68 1.56
C GLU A 75 8.22 23.55 1.57
N ARG A 76 8.77 22.65 0.74
CA ARG A 76 10.22 22.48 0.57
C ARG A 76 10.90 23.74 0.01
N ALA A 77 10.28 24.38 -0.97
CA ALA A 77 10.77 25.62 -1.55
C ALA A 77 10.72 26.77 -0.54
N ALA A 78 9.61 26.93 0.19
CA ALA A 78 9.43 27.95 1.21
C ALA A 78 10.44 27.80 2.37
N ALA A 79 10.65 26.58 2.86
CA ALA A 79 11.64 26.37 3.92
C ALA A 79 13.08 26.61 3.43
N ARG A 80 13.39 26.23 2.18
CA ARG A 80 14.67 26.59 1.56
C ARG A 80 14.84 28.10 1.56
N GLU A 81 13.86 28.84 1.05
CA GLU A 81 13.91 30.30 1.01
C GLU A 81 14.07 30.92 2.41
N ALA A 82 13.31 30.45 3.40
CA ALA A 82 13.44 30.89 4.79
C ALA A 82 14.85 30.65 5.34
N ALA A 83 15.43 29.47 5.08
CA ALA A 83 16.79 29.14 5.48
C ALA A 83 17.86 30.00 4.77
N TYR A 84 17.62 30.38 3.51
CA TYR A 84 18.47 31.36 2.81
C TYR A 84 18.40 32.76 3.42
N ARG A 85 17.20 33.22 3.82
CA ARG A 85 16.99 34.53 4.45
C ARG A 85 17.68 34.62 5.82
N GLN A 86 17.68 33.54 6.60
CA GLN A 86 18.29 33.46 7.92
C GLN A 86 19.83 33.32 7.90
N ARG A 87 20.47 33.34 6.72
CA ARG A 87 21.93 33.22 6.62
C ARG A 87 22.65 34.37 7.28
N THR A 88 23.62 34.05 8.14
CA THR A 88 24.55 35.03 8.73
C THR A 88 25.50 35.59 7.67
N TRP A 89 26.09 36.75 7.95
CA TRP A 89 27.03 37.40 7.03
C TRP A 89 28.25 36.51 6.72
N VAL A 90 28.75 35.76 7.71
CA VAL A 90 29.85 34.78 7.53
C VAL A 90 29.45 33.68 6.55
N GLN A 91 28.25 33.13 6.70
CA GLN A 91 27.73 32.10 5.78
C GLN A 91 27.57 32.61 4.36
N ARG A 92 27.18 33.89 4.19
CA ARG A 92 27.10 34.54 2.88
C ARG A 92 28.49 34.74 2.26
N LEU A 93 29.46 35.20 3.05
CA LEU A 93 30.83 35.46 2.61
C LEU A 93 31.54 34.18 2.13
N PHE A 94 31.39 33.08 2.88
CA PHE A 94 31.98 31.78 2.53
C PHE A 94 31.10 30.90 1.63
N ARG A 95 29.99 31.44 1.09
CA ARG A 95 29.01 30.73 0.25
C ARG A 95 28.51 29.40 0.85
N LEU A 96 28.49 29.30 2.18
CA LEU A 96 28.04 28.11 2.87
C LEU A 96 26.54 27.92 2.65
N LYS A 97 26.13 26.71 2.27
CA LYS A 97 24.71 26.36 2.12
C LYS A 97 24.07 26.16 3.50
N PRO A 98 22.83 26.64 3.73
CA PRO A 98 22.17 26.40 5.00
C PRO A 98 21.92 24.90 5.11
N VAL A 99 22.25 24.35 6.27
CA VAL A 99 21.89 22.98 6.61
C VAL A 99 20.41 23.01 6.99
N ILE A 100 19.56 22.47 6.12
CA ILE A 100 18.13 22.32 6.41
C ILE A 100 17.95 20.92 6.97
N ILE A 101 17.81 20.84 8.30
CA ILE A 101 17.48 19.61 9.01
C ILE A 101 15.96 19.46 8.93
N TRP A 102 15.49 18.51 8.13
CA TRP A 102 14.08 18.20 8.05
C TRP A 102 13.73 17.27 9.22
N PRO A 103 12.65 17.51 9.98
CA PRO A 103 12.28 16.67 11.12
C PRO A 103 12.01 15.19 10.79
N GLU A 104 11.97 14.83 9.51
CA GLU A 104 11.85 13.47 8.99
C GLU A 104 13.20 12.96 8.45
N ASP A 105 14.24 13.00 9.29
CA ASP A 105 15.50 12.32 9.03
C ASP A 105 15.35 10.80 9.24
N HIS A 106 14.69 10.10 8.31
CA HIS A 106 14.96 8.70 8.01
C HIS A 106 14.54 8.39 6.56
N PHE A 107 15.54 8.20 5.68
CA PHE A 107 15.50 7.98 4.22
C PHE A 107 15.60 9.21 3.31
N ILE A 108 16.81 9.77 3.29
CA ILE A 108 17.58 10.13 2.10
C ILE A 108 17.04 9.37 0.83
N LEU A 109 16.58 10.12 -0.18
CA LEU A 109 16.06 9.70 -1.52
C LEU A 109 14.52 9.54 -1.73
N TRP A 110 13.68 10.45 -1.24
CA TRP A 110 12.49 10.82 -2.04
C TRP A 110 12.85 12.03 -2.89
N SER A 111 13.66 11.78 -3.92
CA SER A 111 14.00 12.77 -4.95
C SER A 111 12.73 13.20 -5.68
N GLU A 112 12.76 14.37 -6.31
CA GLU A 112 11.67 14.81 -7.20
C GLU A 112 11.35 13.74 -8.26
N GLU A 113 12.38 12.99 -8.68
CA GLU A 113 12.26 11.84 -9.59
C GLU A 113 11.38 10.72 -9.01
N HIS A 114 11.46 10.41 -7.71
CA HIS A 114 10.59 9.39 -7.11
C HIS A 114 9.13 9.82 -7.09
N MET A 115 8.87 11.08 -6.72
CA MET A 115 7.52 11.65 -6.76
C MET A 115 6.96 11.66 -8.19
N GLU A 116 7.79 11.98 -9.17
CA GLU A 116 7.42 11.98 -10.59
C GLU A 116 7.20 10.58 -11.13
N ALA A 117 8.04 9.62 -10.75
CA ALA A 117 7.87 8.21 -11.09
C ALA A 117 6.53 7.70 -10.53
N GLU A 118 6.21 8.00 -9.27
CA GLU A 118 4.95 7.56 -8.65
C GLU A 118 3.72 8.21 -9.30
N ILE A 119 3.76 9.52 -9.60
CA ILE A 119 2.70 10.17 -10.39
C ILE A 119 2.56 9.51 -11.76
N THR A 120 3.67 9.22 -12.43
CA THR A 120 3.67 8.65 -13.77
C THR A 120 3.08 7.25 -13.77
N ASP A 121 3.49 6.41 -12.82
CA ASP A 121 2.96 5.06 -12.65
C ASP A 121 1.48 5.08 -12.29
N LEU A 122 1.05 5.94 -11.36
CA LEU A 122 -0.37 6.07 -11.03
C LEU A 122 -1.18 6.57 -12.24
N ARG A 123 -0.65 7.51 -13.02
CA ARG A 123 -1.30 8.00 -14.24
C ARG A 123 -1.47 6.88 -15.28
N ARG A 124 -0.42 6.09 -15.52
CA ARG A 124 -0.49 4.91 -16.40
C ARG A 124 -1.55 3.93 -15.91
N LEU A 125 -1.57 3.66 -14.61
CA LEU A 125 -2.49 2.70 -14.02
C LEU A 125 -3.94 3.19 -14.10
N VAL A 126 -4.22 4.46 -13.77
CA VAL A 126 -5.56 5.05 -13.91
C VAL A 126 -6.03 5.01 -15.37
N ALA A 127 -5.16 5.31 -16.33
CA ALA A 127 -5.50 5.20 -17.76
C ALA A 127 -5.83 3.75 -18.16
N ALA A 128 -5.05 2.78 -17.69
CA ALA A 128 -5.34 1.36 -17.92
C ALA A 128 -6.66 0.92 -17.27
N MET A 129 -6.97 1.41 -16.07
CA MET A 129 -8.23 1.10 -15.38
C MET A 129 -9.47 1.61 -16.11
N GLN A 130 -9.36 2.64 -16.96
CA GLN A 130 -10.49 3.11 -17.77
C GLN A 130 -10.91 2.12 -18.85
N GLN A 131 -10.00 1.24 -19.28
CA GLN A 131 -10.26 0.21 -20.29
C GLN A 131 -10.61 -1.14 -19.67
N ARG A 132 -10.41 -1.28 -18.35
CA ARG A 132 -10.63 -2.52 -17.62
C ARG A 132 -12.12 -2.85 -17.56
N GLN A 133 -12.47 -4.11 -17.81
CA GLN A 133 -13.87 -4.57 -17.75
C GLN A 133 -14.18 -5.32 -16.44
N SER A 134 -13.18 -5.98 -15.86
CA SER A 134 -13.35 -6.76 -14.64
C SER A 134 -13.42 -5.89 -13.38
N THR A 135 -14.23 -6.33 -12.43
CA THR A 135 -14.25 -5.79 -11.07
C THR A 135 -12.98 -6.22 -10.29
N PRO A 136 -12.71 -5.63 -9.12
CA PRO A 136 -11.57 -6.02 -8.30
C PRO A 136 -11.63 -7.51 -7.90
N ARG A 137 -10.49 -8.19 -7.99
CA ARG A 137 -10.36 -9.63 -7.75
C ARG A 137 -9.58 -9.93 -6.46
N CYS A 138 -9.83 -11.12 -5.94
CA CYS A 138 -8.99 -11.77 -4.94
C CYS A 138 -7.62 -12.07 -5.57
N LEU A 139 -6.54 -11.60 -4.95
CA LEU A 139 -5.18 -11.78 -5.45
C LEU A 139 -4.57 -13.14 -5.07
N THR A 140 -5.40 -14.05 -4.55
CA THR A 140 -5.06 -15.44 -4.26
C THR A 140 -5.73 -16.40 -5.24
N CYS A 141 -7.02 -16.22 -5.53
CA CYS A 141 -7.79 -17.14 -6.40
C CYS A 141 -8.42 -16.50 -7.65
N GLY A 142 -8.34 -15.17 -7.82
CA GLY A 142 -8.92 -14.47 -8.96
C GLY A 142 -10.43 -14.22 -8.91
N SER A 143 -11.13 -14.69 -7.87
CA SER A 143 -12.58 -14.47 -7.70
C SER A 143 -12.91 -12.99 -7.48
N THR A 144 -14.03 -12.52 -8.06
CA THR A 144 -14.57 -11.16 -7.86
C THR A 144 -15.49 -11.06 -6.64
N GLN A 145 -15.84 -12.19 -6.01
CA GLN A 145 -16.69 -12.25 -4.82
C GLN A 145 -15.88 -11.92 -3.56
N THR A 146 -15.50 -10.66 -3.43
CA THR A 146 -14.74 -10.14 -2.29
C THR A 146 -15.53 -9.06 -1.55
N ALA A 147 -15.54 -9.14 -0.22
CA ALA A 147 -16.12 -8.14 0.66
C ALA A 147 -14.97 -7.42 1.39
N PRO A 148 -14.64 -6.18 1.01
CA PRO A 148 -13.60 -5.43 1.70
C PRO A 148 -14.03 -5.11 3.13
N PHE A 149 -13.06 -5.08 4.04
CA PHE A 149 -13.28 -4.55 5.37
C PHE A 149 -12.04 -3.80 5.83
N HIS A 150 -12.28 -2.75 6.61
CA HIS A 150 -11.21 -1.90 7.11
C HIS A 150 -10.87 -2.35 8.52
N PHE A 151 -9.58 -2.51 8.75
CA PHE A 151 -9.03 -2.68 10.08
C PHE A 151 -7.82 -1.75 10.22
N GLY A 152 -7.66 -1.17 11.42
CA GLY A 152 -6.60 -0.20 11.71
C GLY A 152 -5.21 -0.74 11.39
N LEU A 153 -4.24 0.16 11.22
CA LEU A 153 -2.87 -0.24 10.92
C LEU A 153 -2.34 -1.16 12.03
N TYR A 154 -1.45 -2.10 11.69
CA TYR A 154 -0.81 -3.00 12.65
C TYR A 154 -0.28 -2.30 13.93
N GLU A 155 0.24 -1.07 13.78
CA GLU A 155 0.76 -0.24 14.88
C GLU A 155 -0.31 0.08 15.93
N GLU A 156 -1.57 0.20 15.49
CA GLU A 156 -2.74 0.49 16.32
C GLU A 156 -3.38 -0.79 16.89
N THR A 157 -2.94 -1.98 16.47
CA THR A 157 -3.47 -3.24 17.01
C THR A 157 -2.91 -3.44 18.44
N PRO A 158 -3.73 -3.40 19.50
CA PRO A 158 -3.27 -3.61 20.86
C PRO A 158 -2.70 -5.02 21.05
N GLU A 159 -2.00 -5.21 22.16
CA GLU A 159 -1.66 -6.54 22.65
C GLU A 159 -2.95 -7.22 23.12
N GLY A 160 -3.61 -7.94 22.20
CA GLY A 160 -4.89 -8.61 22.46
C GLY A 160 -5.70 -8.89 21.20
N SER A 161 -6.81 -9.60 21.38
CA SER A 161 -7.80 -9.85 20.32
C SER A 161 -8.82 -8.72 20.31
N MET A 162 -9.00 -8.07 19.15
CA MET A 162 -9.95 -6.98 18.97
C MET A 162 -10.99 -7.30 17.91
N PRO A 163 -12.24 -6.83 18.07
CA PRO A 163 -13.24 -6.94 17.02
C PRO A 163 -12.86 -6.11 15.80
N THR A 164 -13.03 -6.66 14.60
CA THR A 164 -12.83 -5.91 13.34
C THR A 164 -14.08 -5.17 12.88
N GLY A 165 -15.24 -5.46 13.49
CA GLY A 165 -16.55 -5.00 13.02
C GLY A 165 -17.07 -5.76 11.79
N PHE A 166 -16.30 -6.69 11.24
CA PHE A 166 -16.74 -7.52 10.11
C PHE A 166 -17.41 -8.82 10.59
N MET A 167 -18.62 -9.08 10.11
CA MET A 167 -19.37 -10.30 10.42
C MET A 167 -18.94 -11.42 9.47
N HIS A 168 -18.52 -12.56 10.03
CA HIS A 168 -18.10 -13.72 9.26
C HIS A 168 -19.31 -14.34 8.52
N PRO A 169 -19.29 -14.41 7.17
CA PRO A 169 -20.47 -14.80 6.39
C PRO A 169 -21.02 -16.21 6.64
N GLY A 170 -20.21 -17.13 7.20
CA GLY A 170 -20.63 -18.50 7.47
C GLY A 170 -21.20 -18.74 8.87
N CYS A 171 -20.57 -18.18 9.92
CA CYS A 171 -20.99 -18.37 11.31
C CYS A 171 -21.98 -17.29 11.78
N GLY A 172 -21.94 -16.08 11.21
CA GLY A 172 -22.60 -14.91 11.80
C GLY A 172 -21.89 -14.36 13.04
N GLY A 173 -20.72 -14.91 13.39
CA GLY A 173 -19.86 -14.40 14.44
C GLY A 173 -18.99 -13.25 13.95
N MET A 174 -18.45 -12.48 14.88
CA MET A 174 -17.59 -11.34 14.56
C MET A 174 -16.18 -11.82 14.32
N LEU A 175 -15.53 -11.34 13.25
CA LEU A 175 -14.10 -11.53 13.09
C LEU A 175 -13.37 -10.69 14.13
N GLN A 176 -12.45 -11.34 14.82
CA GLN A 176 -11.48 -10.71 15.68
C GLN A 176 -10.11 -10.78 15.04
N VAL A 177 -9.23 -9.89 15.45
CA VAL A 177 -7.86 -9.81 14.97
C VAL A 177 -6.92 -9.56 16.13
N ARG A 178 -5.74 -10.18 16.04
CA ARG A 178 -4.66 -10.00 17.00
C ARG A 178 -3.33 -9.94 16.25
N LYS A 179 -2.32 -9.34 16.89
CA LYS A 179 -0.94 -9.45 16.40
C LYS A 179 -0.53 -10.92 16.37
N SER A 180 0.07 -11.35 15.27
CA SER A 180 0.64 -12.69 15.18
C SER A 180 1.96 -12.74 15.97
N ASP A 181 2.14 -13.78 16.78
CA ASP A 181 3.41 -14.04 17.47
C ASP A 181 4.53 -14.46 16.49
N PHE A 182 4.14 -14.83 15.26
CA PHE A 182 5.06 -15.28 14.23
C PHE A 182 5.52 -14.14 13.32
N ARG A 183 6.83 -14.03 13.17
CA ARG A 183 7.47 -13.17 12.16
C ARG A 183 7.92 -14.01 10.99
N PHE A 184 7.33 -13.76 9.83
CA PHE A 184 7.71 -14.47 8.61
C PHE A 184 8.76 -13.69 7.81
N PHE A 185 9.78 -14.40 7.34
CA PHE A 185 10.60 -13.96 6.22
C PHE A 185 10.08 -14.61 4.94
N LEU A 186 9.09 -13.98 4.31
CA LEU A 186 8.61 -14.43 3.01
C LEU A 186 9.68 -14.13 1.96
N ARG A 187 10.20 -15.18 1.30
CA ARG A 187 11.08 -15.03 0.14
C ARG A 187 10.34 -14.19 -0.90
N ARG A 188 10.96 -13.12 -1.39
CA ARG A 188 10.35 -12.17 -2.33
C ARG A 188 10.00 -12.86 -3.65
N ARG A 189 8.83 -13.49 -3.74
CA ARG A 189 8.19 -13.81 -5.02
C ARG A 189 7.35 -12.60 -5.43
N ILE A 190 7.54 -12.18 -6.67
CA ILE A 190 6.70 -11.16 -7.30
C ILE A 190 5.64 -11.92 -8.07
N HIS A 191 4.38 -11.61 -7.78
CA HIS A 191 3.26 -12.11 -8.56
C HIS A 191 2.85 -11.04 -9.57
N GLU A 192 2.78 -11.44 -10.82
CA GLU A 192 2.45 -10.57 -11.95
C GLU A 192 1.00 -10.82 -12.37
N PHE A 193 0.30 -9.73 -12.68
CA PHE A 193 -1.11 -9.75 -13.05
C PHE A 193 -1.33 -8.94 -14.33
N SER A 194 -2.30 -9.37 -15.15
CA SER A 194 -2.82 -8.55 -16.24
C SER A 194 -3.60 -7.34 -15.70
N ILE A 195 -3.90 -6.36 -16.55
CA ILE A 195 -4.77 -5.24 -16.18
C ILE A 195 -6.18 -5.69 -15.75
N GLU A 196 -6.61 -6.89 -16.16
CA GLU A 196 -7.87 -7.52 -15.77
C GLU A 196 -7.77 -8.34 -14.47
N GLY A 197 -6.62 -8.27 -13.78
CA GLY A 197 -6.39 -8.96 -12.51
C GLY A 197 -6.19 -10.46 -12.63
N GLU A 198 -5.88 -10.97 -13.82
CA GLU A 198 -5.58 -12.37 -14.05
C GLU A 198 -4.12 -12.65 -13.73
N ALA A 199 -3.85 -13.74 -13.02
CA ALA A 199 -2.48 -14.12 -12.70
C ALA A 199 -1.73 -14.52 -13.97
N LEU A 200 -0.58 -13.89 -14.20
CA LEU A 200 0.30 -14.23 -15.30
C LEU A 200 1.22 -15.38 -14.88
N PRO A 201 1.59 -16.28 -15.81
CA PRO A 201 2.56 -17.32 -15.50
C PRO A 201 3.88 -16.68 -15.06
N PRO A 202 4.61 -17.29 -14.10
CA PRO A 202 5.91 -16.76 -13.69
C PRO A 202 6.81 -16.68 -14.92
N ALA A 203 7.42 -15.51 -15.15
CA ALA A 203 8.39 -15.35 -16.21
C ALA A 203 9.46 -16.45 -16.08
N GLN A 204 9.61 -17.28 -17.13
CA GLN A 204 10.70 -18.24 -17.23
C GLN A 204 11.99 -17.41 -17.33
N ARG A 205 12.67 -17.19 -16.20
CA ARG A 205 13.94 -16.47 -16.10
C ARG A 205 15.04 -17.42 -15.68
#